data_AF-A0A838CUT3-F1
#
_entry.id   AF-A0A838CUT3-F1
#
_cell.length_a   1.000
_cell.length_b   1.000
_cell.length_c   1.000
_cell.angle_alpha   90.00
_cell.angle_beta   90.00
_cell.angle_gamma   90.00
#
_symmetry.space_group_name_H-M   'P 1'
#
loop_
_entity.id
_entity.type
_entity.pdbx_description
1 polymer ?
#
loop_
_entity_poly.entity_id
_entity_poly.type
_entity_poly.pdbx_seq_one_letter_code
_entity_poly.pdbx_strand_id
1 'polypeptide(L)'
;MEKVWTELPEQAKARITGKLLGDGGIIKQKGRKPRFQFTHCAKDKEWSGHCYTNLSDYIPLTEPSYNKITDPRLRKGYSERYICQSKTSPLVTYLHEQWYACEKVIPFHLIHDYMTPEALAWWYQDDGHLKMEGRKPAKIILSTESFTKQECLELIDLLYKKYNLLFSLDGQKRLVIYNRASINYFLFLTSPFHHSSMSRKMLKQKLRISPTPSKRTTLSIPANIILTKPTNQINQKLENLTEIFESIEQKEFYHRYQFIFRKKNVPSKKYQIVVNATNLSYLEALKRFTGLTYNDLALICFQEKRDPR
;
A
#
# COMPACT_ATOMS: atom_id res chain seq x y z
N MET A 1 -18.86 -21.99 14.97
CA MET A 1 -18.94 -20.55 14.66
C MET A 1 -17.91 -20.16 13.59
N GLU A 2 -16.71 -20.73 13.62
CA GLU A 2 -15.71 -20.63 12.54
C GLU A 2 -16.26 -20.91 11.13
N LYS A 3 -17.17 -21.88 10.98
CA LYS A 3 -17.86 -22.20 9.73
C LYS A 3 -18.47 -20.97 9.01
N VAL A 4 -19.01 -20.02 9.77
CA VAL A 4 -19.63 -18.79 9.22
C VAL A 4 -18.59 -17.85 8.61
N TRP A 5 -17.36 -17.85 9.13
CA TRP A 5 -16.26 -17.09 8.54
C TRP A 5 -15.68 -17.81 7.33
N THR A 6 -15.43 -19.12 7.43
CA THR A 6 -14.78 -19.90 6.37
C THR A 6 -15.59 -19.93 5.08
N GLU A 7 -16.92 -19.88 5.18
CA GLU A 7 -17.86 -19.87 4.04
C GLU A 7 -17.96 -18.52 3.31
N LEU A 8 -17.42 -17.43 3.87
CA LEU A 8 -17.44 -16.14 3.19
C LEU A 8 -16.52 -16.15 1.96
N PRO A 9 -16.89 -15.41 0.89
CA PRO A 9 -15.97 -15.14 -0.20
C PRO A 9 -14.69 -14.45 0.29
N GLU A 10 -13.57 -14.76 -0.34
CA GLU A 10 -12.25 -14.20 0.01
C GLU A 10 -12.24 -12.67 0.00
N GLN A 11 -12.94 -12.05 -0.96
CA GLN A 11 -13.08 -10.60 -1.04
C GLN A 11 -13.81 -10.03 0.18
N ALA A 12 -14.87 -10.70 0.66
CA ALA A 12 -15.58 -10.27 1.85
C ALA A 12 -14.68 -10.33 3.09
N LYS A 13 -13.92 -11.42 3.25
CA LYS A 13 -12.93 -11.57 4.34
C LYS A 13 -11.84 -10.50 4.28
N ALA A 14 -11.33 -10.19 3.09
CA ALA A 14 -10.34 -9.14 2.88
C ALA A 14 -10.88 -7.75 3.28
N ARG A 15 -12.08 -7.40 2.84
CA ARG A 15 -12.73 -6.10 3.15
C ARG A 15 -13.03 -5.96 4.64
N ILE A 16 -13.55 -7.02 5.26
CA ILE A 16 -13.80 -7.06 6.71
C ILE A 16 -12.48 -6.91 7.48
N THR A 17 -11.43 -7.60 7.05
CA THR A 17 -10.08 -7.48 7.64
C THR A 17 -9.55 -6.05 7.52
N GLY A 18 -9.63 -5.45 6.32
CA GLY A 18 -9.23 -4.06 6.09
C GLY A 18 -9.99 -3.06 6.97
N LYS A 19 -11.31 -3.23 7.11
CA LYS A 19 -12.12 -2.42 8.04
C LYS A 19 -11.74 -2.61 9.49
N LEU A 20 -11.57 -3.85 9.93
CA LEU A 20 -11.18 -4.13 11.32
C LEU A 20 -9.74 -3.73 11.61
N LEU A 21 -8.88 -3.47 10.63
CA LEU A 21 -7.60 -2.79 10.86
C LEU A 21 -7.75 -1.27 10.89
N GLY A 22 -8.73 -0.73 10.15
CA GLY A 22 -9.04 0.68 10.04
C GLY A 22 -10.16 1.17 10.98
N ASP A 23 -11.09 1.94 10.41
CA ASP A 23 -12.19 2.65 11.08
C ASP A 23 -13.31 1.71 11.60
N GLY A 24 -13.23 0.41 11.31
CA GLY A 24 -14.16 -0.60 11.75
C GLY A 24 -13.87 -1.09 13.17
N GLY A 25 -14.93 -1.32 13.94
CA GLY A 25 -14.85 -1.92 15.27
C GLY A 25 -16.09 -2.75 15.59
N ILE A 26 -16.01 -3.53 16.67
CA ILE A 26 -17.12 -4.34 17.15
C ILE A 26 -17.46 -3.93 18.57
N ILE A 27 -18.66 -3.37 18.75
CA ILE A 27 -19.13 -2.84 20.02
C ILE A 27 -19.94 -3.91 20.75
N LYS A 28 -19.54 -4.24 21.97
CA LYS A 28 -20.26 -5.16 22.86
C LYS A 28 -20.58 -4.49 24.19
N GLN A 29 -21.86 -4.18 24.40
CA GLN A 29 -22.37 -3.70 25.69
C GLN A 29 -22.53 -4.88 26.67
N LYS A 30 -22.38 -4.62 27.97
CA LYS A 30 -22.57 -5.64 29.02
C LYS A 30 -23.95 -6.32 28.87
N GLY A 31 -23.97 -7.65 28.84
CA GLY A 31 -25.20 -8.45 28.68
C GLY A 31 -25.83 -8.43 27.29
N ARG A 32 -25.18 -7.83 26.27
CA ARG A 32 -25.70 -7.77 24.90
C ARG A 32 -24.76 -8.43 23.89
N LYS A 33 -25.34 -8.87 22.76
CA LYS A 33 -24.58 -9.39 21.62
C LYS A 33 -23.81 -8.26 20.90
N PRO A 34 -22.62 -8.54 20.37
CA PRO A 34 -21.80 -7.55 19.68
C PRO A 34 -22.42 -7.06 18.38
N ARG A 35 -22.06 -5.84 17.98
CA ARG A 35 -22.45 -5.20 16.71
C ARG A 35 -21.21 -4.62 16.03
N PHE A 36 -21.04 -4.92 14.75
CA PHE A 36 -20.01 -4.32 13.93
C PHE A 36 -20.42 -2.87 13.58
N GLN A 37 -19.47 -1.96 13.57
CA GLN A 37 -19.70 -0.56 13.28
C GLN A 37 -18.47 0.04 12.59
N PHE A 38 -18.70 0.97 11.66
CA PHE A 38 -17.68 1.90 11.19
C PHE A 38 -18.25 3.31 11.13
N THR A 39 -17.37 4.29 11.27
CA THR A 39 -17.72 5.71 11.24
C THR A 39 -16.75 6.44 10.35
N HIS A 40 -17.26 7.22 9.39
CA HIS A 40 -16.44 8.07 8.54
C HIS A 40 -16.85 9.52 8.70
N CYS A 41 -15.92 10.46 8.57
CA CYS A 41 -16.25 11.89 8.58
C CYS A 41 -17.10 12.27 7.36
N ALA A 42 -17.84 13.39 7.45
CA ALA A 42 -18.81 13.77 6.42
C ALA A 42 -18.22 13.93 4.99
N LYS A 43 -16.96 14.37 4.86
CA LYS A 43 -16.26 14.47 3.57
C LYS A 43 -16.05 13.12 2.88
N ASP A 44 -16.06 12.03 3.64
CA ASP A 44 -15.84 10.67 3.16
C ASP A 44 -17.19 9.90 3.07
N LYS A 45 -18.32 10.60 2.90
CA LYS A 45 -19.69 10.02 2.75
C LYS A 45 -19.74 8.93 1.69
N GLU A 46 -19.20 9.20 0.51
CA GLU A 46 -19.23 8.25 -0.62
C GLU A 46 -18.45 6.97 -0.30
N TRP A 47 -17.34 7.09 0.44
CA TRP A 47 -16.62 5.92 0.93
C TRP A 47 -17.47 5.13 1.93
N SER A 48 -18.20 5.80 2.82
CA SER A 48 -19.16 5.15 3.71
C SER A 48 -20.23 4.37 2.97
N GLY A 49 -20.78 4.94 1.89
CA GLY A 49 -21.75 4.26 1.01
C GLY A 49 -21.14 3.03 0.33
N HIS A 50 -19.94 3.19 -0.25
CA HIS A 50 -19.22 2.08 -0.87
C HIS A 50 -18.94 0.93 0.10
N CYS A 51 -18.53 1.25 1.33
CA CYS A 51 -18.30 0.24 2.37
C CYS A 51 -19.57 -0.51 2.74
N TYR A 52 -20.69 0.21 2.89
CA TYR A 52 -21.99 -0.39 3.14
C TYR A 52 -22.38 -1.36 2.01
N THR A 53 -22.39 -0.90 0.76
CA THR A 53 -22.76 -1.70 -0.40
C THR A 53 -21.93 -2.98 -0.54
N ASN A 54 -20.63 -2.93 -0.23
CA ASN A 54 -19.74 -4.08 -0.38
C ASN A 54 -19.72 -5.03 0.83
N LEU A 55 -20.37 -4.68 1.92
CA LEU A 55 -20.41 -5.47 3.17
C LEU A 55 -21.81 -5.89 3.59
N SER A 56 -22.87 -5.22 3.11
CA SER A 56 -24.27 -5.45 3.54
C SER A 56 -24.78 -6.85 3.24
N ASP A 57 -24.25 -7.51 2.22
CA ASP A 57 -24.63 -8.88 1.85
C ASP A 57 -24.08 -9.92 2.84
N TYR A 58 -23.02 -9.57 3.58
CA TYR A 58 -22.31 -10.49 4.48
C TYR A 58 -22.53 -10.15 5.96
N ILE A 59 -22.63 -8.85 6.27
CA ILE A 59 -22.89 -8.33 7.60
C ILE A 59 -24.21 -7.57 7.52
N PRO A 60 -25.18 -7.81 8.43
CA PRO A 60 -26.50 -7.17 8.37
C PRO A 60 -26.43 -5.70 8.81
N LEU A 61 -25.82 -4.86 7.99
CA LEU A 61 -25.59 -3.43 8.19
C LEU A 61 -26.88 -2.63 7.98
N THR A 62 -27.02 -1.54 8.71
CA THR A 62 -27.97 -0.47 8.37
C THR A 62 -27.30 0.52 7.44
N GLU A 63 -28.09 1.20 6.61
CA GLU A 63 -27.57 2.28 5.75
C GLU A 63 -26.82 3.36 6.54
N PRO A 64 -25.83 4.03 5.93
CA PRO A 64 -25.07 5.09 6.61
C PRO A 64 -25.98 6.24 7.05
N SER A 65 -26.05 6.49 8.36
CA SER A 65 -26.81 7.61 8.92
C SER A 65 -25.92 8.80 9.25
N TYR A 66 -26.36 10.00 8.88
CA TYR A 66 -25.66 11.24 9.19
C TYR A 66 -25.86 11.63 10.64
N ASN A 67 -24.77 12.03 11.30
CA ASN A 67 -24.77 12.54 12.67
C ASN A 67 -23.95 13.82 12.75
N LYS A 68 -24.48 14.81 13.47
CA LYS A 68 -23.79 16.04 13.85
C LYS A 68 -23.68 16.09 15.37
N ILE A 69 -22.46 16.13 15.89
CA ILE A 69 -22.20 16.07 17.34
C ILE A 69 -21.38 17.29 17.73
N THR A 70 -21.84 17.99 18.77
CA THR A 70 -21.10 19.10 19.38
C THR A 70 -19.73 18.61 19.84
N ASP A 71 -18.67 19.26 19.37
CA ASP A 71 -17.29 18.96 19.73
C ASP A 71 -16.55 20.29 19.97
N PRO A 72 -16.39 20.70 21.24
CA PRO A 72 -15.79 22.00 21.57
C PRO A 72 -14.30 22.06 21.21
N ARG A 73 -13.65 20.92 20.92
CA ARG A 73 -12.23 20.87 20.51
C ARG A 73 -12.05 21.34 19.07
N LEU A 74 -13.11 21.33 18.26
CA LEU A 74 -13.08 21.74 16.87
C LEU A 74 -13.42 23.23 16.75
N ARG A 75 -12.73 23.95 15.88
CA ARG A 75 -13.00 25.38 15.60
C ARG A 75 -14.46 25.65 15.19
N LYS A 76 -15.11 24.69 14.53
CA LYS A 76 -16.52 24.79 14.12
C LYS A 76 -17.51 24.51 15.27
N GLY A 77 -17.05 24.00 16.41
CA GLY A 77 -17.88 23.59 17.55
C GLY A 77 -18.63 22.26 17.37
N TYR A 78 -18.47 21.58 16.23
CA TYR A 78 -19.12 20.29 15.96
C TYR A 78 -18.30 19.42 15.00
N SER A 79 -18.54 18.12 15.07
CA SER A 79 -18.09 17.11 14.12
C SER A 79 -19.29 16.56 13.34
N GLU A 80 -19.05 16.21 12.07
CA GLU A 80 -20.05 15.61 11.19
C GLU A 80 -19.53 14.27 10.69
N ARG A 81 -20.37 13.24 10.79
CA ARG A 81 -19.98 11.87 10.48
C ARG A 81 -21.13 11.05 9.91
N TYR A 82 -20.79 10.03 9.15
CA TYR A 82 -21.69 8.96 8.75
C TYR A 82 -21.35 7.72 9.57
N ILE A 83 -22.37 7.10 10.15
CA ILE A 83 -22.22 5.88 10.94
C ILE A 83 -23.00 4.75 10.29
N CYS A 84 -22.40 3.57 10.24
CA CYS A 84 -23.03 2.36 9.78
C CYS A 84 -22.86 1.31 10.87
N GLN A 85 -23.96 0.69 11.32
CA GLN A 85 -23.93 -0.29 12.41
C GLN A 85 -24.73 -1.53 12.02
N SER A 86 -24.22 -2.69 12.39
CA SER A 86 -24.89 -3.95 12.13
C SER A 86 -26.00 -4.25 13.14
N LYS A 87 -26.95 -5.07 12.70
CA LYS A 87 -27.69 -5.97 13.60
C LYS A 87 -26.73 -7.02 14.17
N THR A 88 -27.16 -7.71 15.20
CA THR A 88 -26.37 -8.81 15.80
C THR A 88 -26.40 -10.01 14.85
N SER A 89 -25.27 -10.68 14.65
CA SER A 89 -25.21 -11.91 13.85
C SER A 89 -24.18 -12.90 14.42
N PRO A 90 -24.27 -14.19 14.07
CA PRO A 90 -23.24 -15.17 14.42
C PRO A 90 -21.85 -14.76 13.91
N LEU A 91 -21.76 -14.22 12.69
CA LEU A 91 -20.50 -13.72 12.11
C LEU A 91 -19.88 -12.61 12.97
N VAL A 92 -20.67 -11.61 13.37
CA VAL A 92 -20.16 -10.50 14.21
C VAL A 92 -19.76 -11.00 15.60
N THR A 93 -20.45 -12.00 16.12
CA THR A 93 -20.09 -12.65 17.39
C THR A 93 -18.74 -13.36 17.28
N TYR A 94 -18.56 -14.16 16.23
CA TYR A 94 -17.28 -14.79 15.92
C TYR A 94 -16.17 -13.75 15.76
N LEU A 95 -16.35 -12.72 14.93
CA LEU A 95 -15.34 -11.69 14.73
C LEU A 95 -14.97 -10.97 16.04
N HIS A 96 -15.94 -10.72 16.93
CA HIS A 96 -15.65 -10.17 18.25
C HIS A 96 -14.73 -11.09 19.06
N GLU A 97 -15.00 -12.39 19.08
CA GLU A 97 -14.18 -13.37 19.81
C GLU A 97 -12.73 -13.42 19.30
N GLN A 98 -12.52 -13.14 18.01
CA GLN A 98 -11.19 -13.17 17.39
C GLN A 98 -10.43 -11.86 17.56
N TRP A 99 -11.12 -10.72 17.48
CA TRP A 99 -10.49 -9.39 17.46
C TRP A 99 -10.47 -8.69 18.81
N TYR A 100 -11.05 -9.26 19.88
CA TYR A 100 -11.16 -8.57 21.16
C TYR A 100 -10.86 -9.48 22.37
N ALA A 101 -9.80 -9.12 23.10
CA ALA A 101 -9.42 -9.70 24.39
C ALA A 101 -9.32 -8.56 25.43
N CYS A 102 -10.48 -8.06 25.87
CA CYS A 102 -10.68 -6.78 26.59
C CYS A 102 -10.53 -5.54 25.71
N GLU A 103 -9.44 -5.43 24.97
CA GLU A 103 -9.21 -4.40 23.96
C GLU A 103 -9.11 -5.04 22.57
N LYS A 104 -9.07 -4.21 21.53
CA LYS A 104 -8.94 -4.67 20.15
C LYS A 104 -7.53 -5.22 19.94
N VAL A 105 -7.44 -6.46 19.47
CA VAL A 105 -6.20 -7.18 19.17
C VAL A 105 -6.18 -7.61 17.70
N ILE A 106 -5.00 -7.85 17.15
CA ILE A 106 -4.83 -8.37 15.80
C ILE A 106 -4.79 -9.90 15.80
N PRO A 107 -5.78 -10.61 15.23
CA PRO A 107 -5.74 -12.06 15.10
C PRO A 107 -4.84 -12.47 13.93
N PHE A 108 -3.53 -12.57 14.16
CA PHE A 108 -2.54 -12.92 13.13
C PHE A 108 -2.82 -14.24 12.42
N HIS A 109 -3.40 -15.23 13.12
CA HIS A 109 -3.82 -16.50 12.52
C HIS A 109 -4.92 -16.33 11.46
N LEU A 110 -5.75 -15.29 11.55
CA LEU A 110 -6.73 -14.97 10.52
C LEU A 110 -6.15 -14.07 9.44
N ILE A 111 -5.51 -12.97 9.84
CA ILE A 111 -5.13 -11.93 8.87
C ILE A 111 -3.99 -12.38 7.94
N HIS A 112 -3.20 -13.39 8.31
CA HIS A 112 -2.15 -13.92 7.45
C HIS A 112 -2.68 -14.25 6.04
N ASP A 113 -3.82 -14.93 5.97
CA ASP A 113 -4.40 -15.38 4.71
C ASP A 113 -5.13 -14.23 4.00
N TYR A 114 -5.88 -13.42 4.76
CA TYR A 114 -6.79 -12.41 4.22
C TYR A 114 -6.23 -10.99 4.14
N MET A 115 -4.98 -10.75 4.54
CA MET A 115 -4.25 -9.52 4.25
C MET A 115 -3.91 -9.48 2.75
N THR A 116 -4.90 -9.36 1.89
CA THR A 116 -4.76 -9.26 0.42
C THR A 116 -4.47 -7.80 0.02
N PRO A 117 -4.14 -7.50 -1.26
CA PRO A 117 -4.04 -6.11 -1.71
C PRO A 117 -5.34 -5.31 -1.51
N GLU A 118 -6.51 -5.98 -1.56
CA GLU A 118 -7.81 -5.37 -1.26
C GLU A 118 -7.94 -5.03 0.24
N ALA A 119 -7.57 -5.94 1.14
CA ALA A 119 -7.56 -5.66 2.58
C ALA A 119 -6.63 -4.49 2.92
N LEU A 120 -5.42 -4.47 2.32
CA LEU A 120 -4.46 -3.39 2.49
C LEU A 120 -5.00 -2.07 1.97
N ALA A 121 -5.70 -2.06 0.83
CA ALA A 121 -6.32 -0.87 0.26
C ALA A 121 -7.47 -0.34 1.13
N TRP A 122 -8.30 -1.22 1.70
CA TRP A 122 -9.38 -0.83 2.61
C TRP A 122 -8.84 -0.23 3.90
N TRP A 123 -7.85 -0.89 4.52
CA TRP A 123 -7.17 -0.36 5.68
C TRP A 123 -6.51 1.01 5.40
N TYR A 124 -5.81 1.12 4.27
CA TYR A 124 -5.21 2.37 3.83
C TYR A 124 -6.24 3.47 3.56
N GLN A 125 -7.43 3.14 3.04
CA GLN A 125 -8.49 4.12 2.79
C GLN A 125 -9.16 4.64 4.06
N ASP A 126 -9.04 3.92 5.17
CA ASP A 126 -9.48 4.36 6.48
C ASP A 126 -8.35 5.14 7.17
N ASP A 127 -7.33 4.42 7.62
CA ASP A 127 -6.30 4.93 8.53
C ASP A 127 -4.99 5.33 7.83
N GLY A 128 -4.98 5.27 6.50
CA GLY A 128 -3.83 5.69 5.71
C GLY A 128 -3.73 7.18 5.42
N HIS A 129 -2.51 7.65 5.20
CA HIS A 129 -2.23 9.00 4.75
C HIS A 129 -1.05 9.03 3.77
N LEU A 130 -1.25 9.70 2.64
CA LEU A 130 -0.18 10.05 1.70
C LEU A 130 0.29 11.47 1.98
N LYS A 131 1.50 11.61 2.54
CA LYS A 131 2.14 12.91 2.67
C LYS A 131 2.82 13.28 1.35
N MET A 132 2.50 14.46 0.84
CA MET A 132 3.11 15.04 -0.36
C MET A 132 4.06 16.18 0.01
N GLU A 133 5.18 16.27 -0.71
CA GLU A 133 6.08 17.42 -0.72
C GLU A 133 6.12 18.00 -2.14
N GLY A 134 5.38 19.10 -2.33
CA GLY A 134 5.05 19.60 -3.66
C GLY A 134 4.31 18.53 -4.48
N ARG A 135 4.90 18.12 -5.60
CA ARG A 135 4.33 17.08 -6.50
C ARG A 135 4.91 15.67 -6.27
N LYS A 136 5.70 15.48 -5.22
CA LYS A 136 6.39 14.20 -4.95
C LYS A 136 5.82 13.54 -3.68
N PRO A 137 5.60 12.22 -3.68
CA PRO A 137 5.27 11.51 -2.45
C PRO A 137 6.47 11.55 -1.50
N ALA A 138 6.21 11.95 -0.25
CA ALA A 138 7.22 12.03 0.80
C ALA A 138 7.17 10.81 1.72
N LYS A 139 5.96 10.42 2.16
CA LYS A 139 5.75 9.19 2.94
C LYS A 139 4.31 8.70 2.88
N ILE A 140 4.15 7.39 3.07
CA ILE A 140 2.87 6.78 3.44
C ILE A 140 2.88 6.49 4.92
N ILE A 141 1.78 6.76 5.59
CA ILE A 141 1.56 6.50 7.01
C ILE A 141 0.30 5.64 7.13
N LEU A 142 0.35 4.59 7.94
CA LEU A 142 -0.80 3.86 8.44
C LEU A 142 -0.91 4.12 9.94
N SER A 143 -2.02 4.69 10.39
CA SER A 143 -2.30 4.91 11.80
C SER A 143 -2.54 3.56 12.48
N THR A 144 -1.72 3.23 13.47
CA THR A 144 -1.72 1.97 14.23
C THR A 144 -1.53 2.20 15.72
N GLU A 145 -1.77 3.41 16.19
CA GLU A 145 -1.51 3.85 17.56
C GLU A 145 -2.35 3.09 18.59
N SER A 146 -3.48 2.52 18.17
CA SER A 146 -4.36 1.66 18.97
C SER A 146 -3.79 0.28 19.24
N PHE A 147 -2.86 -0.22 18.43
CA PHE A 147 -2.25 -1.53 18.60
C PHE A 147 -0.98 -1.45 19.45
N THR A 148 -0.59 -2.59 20.01
CA THR A 148 0.66 -2.72 20.76
C THR A 148 1.86 -2.64 19.81
N LYS A 149 3.04 -2.32 20.36
CA LYS A 149 4.28 -2.31 19.57
C LYS A 149 4.59 -3.67 18.96
N GLN A 150 4.31 -4.76 19.69
CA GLN A 150 4.55 -6.12 19.21
C GLN A 150 3.66 -6.45 18.01
N GLU A 151 2.36 -6.16 18.10
CA GLU A 151 1.44 -6.31 16.96
C GLU A 151 1.87 -5.48 15.76
N CYS A 152 2.33 -4.24 15.98
CA CYS A 152 2.86 -3.42 14.89
C CYS A 152 4.09 -4.06 14.22
N LEU A 153 5.00 -4.67 14.98
CA LEU A 153 6.18 -5.34 14.43
C LEU A 153 5.81 -6.60 13.64
N GLU A 154 4.84 -7.38 14.13
CA GLU A 154 4.31 -8.55 13.42
C GLU A 154 3.57 -8.16 12.13
N LEU A 155 2.83 -7.05 12.13
CA LEU A 155 2.25 -6.48 10.91
C LEU A 155 3.32 -6.09 9.88
N ILE A 156 4.41 -5.45 10.34
CA ILE A 156 5.53 -5.08 9.46
C ILE A 156 6.14 -6.33 8.82
N ASP A 157 6.37 -7.38 9.61
CA ASP A 157 6.92 -8.65 9.13
C ASP A 157 5.96 -9.34 8.14
N LEU A 158 4.67 -9.40 8.44
CA LEU A 158 3.64 -9.94 7.55
C LEU A 158 3.63 -9.22 6.19
N LEU A 159 3.60 -7.88 6.18
CA LEU A 159 3.59 -7.07 4.96
C LEU A 159 4.90 -7.22 4.16
N TYR A 160 6.03 -7.36 4.85
CA TYR A 160 7.31 -7.62 4.20
C TYR A 160 7.34 -9.01 3.56
N LYS A 161 6.92 -10.05 4.27
CA LYS A 161 6.88 -11.43 3.73
C LYS A 161 5.93 -11.56 2.54
N LYS A 162 4.74 -10.96 2.63
CA LYS A 162 3.70 -11.10 1.61
C LYS A 162 3.93 -10.22 0.38
N TYR A 163 4.45 -9.01 0.59
CA TYR A 163 4.55 -8.00 -0.47
C TYR A 163 5.94 -7.46 -0.72
N ASN A 164 6.95 -7.76 0.09
CA ASN A 164 8.24 -7.08 0.10
C ASN A 164 8.11 -5.57 0.40
N LEU A 165 7.06 -5.19 1.13
CA LEU A 165 6.85 -3.83 1.61
C LEU A 165 7.41 -3.71 3.02
N LEU A 166 8.56 -3.05 3.15
CA LEU A 166 9.15 -2.77 4.45
C LEU A 166 8.66 -1.43 4.99
N PHE A 167 7.91 -1.49 6.09
CA PHE A 167 7.52 -0.34 6.88
C PHE A 167 8.50 -0.12 8.02
N SER A 168 8.66 1.13 8.42
CA SER A 168 9.30 1.53 9.68
C SER A 168 8.22 1.84 10.72
N LEU A 169 8.52 1.60 12.00
CA LEU A 169 7.68 2.08 13.10
C LEU A 169 8.18 3.46 13.55
N ASP A 170 7.30 4.46 13.55
CA ASP A 170 7.66 5.79 14.04
C ASP A 170 7.43 5.94 15.56
N GLY A 171 7.81 7.10 16.12
CA GLY A 171 7.69 7.38 17.55
C GLY A 171 6.25 7.42 18.09
N GLN A 172 5.24 7.45 17.22
CA GLN A 172 3.82 7.39 17.60
C GLN A 172 3.25 5.96 17.47
N LYS A 173 4.07 4.95 17.15
CA LYS A 173 3.65 3.58 16.80
C LYS A 173 2.86 3.50 15.49
N ARG A 174 3.15 4.38 14.52
CA ARG A 174 2.57 4.28 13.17
C ARG A 174 3.50 3.54 12.23
N LEU A 175 2.91 2.81 11.29
CA LEU A 175 3.64 2.18 10.20
C LEU A 175 3.91 3.21 9.10
N VAL A 176 5.17 3.40 8.70
CA VAL A 176 5.57 4.45 7.75
C VAL A 176 6.48 3.90 6.65
N ILE A 177 6.18 4.27 5.39
CA ILE A 177 7.08 4.08 4.24
C ILE A 177 7.65 5.42 3.83
N TYR A 178 8.98 5.54 3.80
CA TYR A 178 9.69 6.76 3.36
C TYR A 178 10.28 6.63 1.95
N ASN A 179 10.69 5.41 1.56
CA ASN A 179 11.32 5.19 0.27
C ASN A 179 10.31 5.40 -0.87
N ARG A 180 10.64 6.27 -1.83
CA ARG A 180 9.73 6.62 -2.94
C ARG A 180 9.34 5.43 -3.82
N ALA A 181 10.27 4.50 -4.07
CA ALA A 181 9.96 3.31 -4.84
C ALA A 181 8.96 2.41 -4.10
N SER A 182 9.17 2.19 -2.80
CA SER A 182 8.23 1.44 -1.96
C SER A 182 6.87 2.14 -1.83
N ILE A 183 6.82 3.47 -1.75
CA ILE A 183 5.57 4.25 -1.76
C ILE A 183 4.81 4.03 -3.07
N ASN A 184 5.49 4.18 -4.21
CA ASN A 184 4.86 4.00 -5.51
C ASN A 184 4.38 2.56 -5.72
N TYR A 185 5.14 1.58 -5.25
CA TYR A 185 4.75 0.17 -5.30
C TYR A 185 3.56 -0.14 -4.38
N PHE A 186 3.54 0.40 -3.15
CA PHE A 186 2.38 0.29 -2.26
C PHE A 186 1.11 0.85 -2.92
N LEU A 187 1.22 2.02 -3.56
CA LEU A 187 0.08 2.64 -4.24
C LEU A 187 -0.34 1.84 -5.47
N PHE A 188 0.59 1.24 -6.20
CA PHE A 188 0.27 0.30 -7.28
C PHE A 188 -0.57 -0.85 -6.75
N LEU A 189 -0.12 -1.55 -5.69
CA LEU A 189 -0.83 -2.70 -5.11
C LEU A 189 -2.24 -2.36 -4.67
N THR A 190 -2.43 -1.19 -4.08
CA THR A 190 -3.71 -0.79 -3.49
C THR A 190 -4.64 -0.07 -4.48
N SER A 191 -4.11 0.51 -5.56
CA SER A 191 -4.87 1.31 -6.53
C SER A 191 -6.09 0.63 -7.16
N PRO A 192 -6.11 -0.70 -7.46
CA PRO A 192 -7.28 -1.33 -8.07
C PRO A 192 -8.53 -1.33 -7.18
N PHE A 193 -8.35 -1.15 -5.86
CA PHE A 193 -9.42 -1.21 -4.86
C PHE A 193 -9.73 0.15 -4.23
N HIS A 194 -9.17 1.23 -4.78
CA HIS A 194 -9.45 2.58 -4.31
C HIS A 194 -10.80 3.09 -4.82
N HIS A 195 -11.59 3.64 -3.92
CA HIS A 195 -12.76 4.42 -4.27
C HIS A 195 -12.35 5.82 -4.77
N SER A 196 -13.06 6.33 -5.78
CA SER A 196 -12.75 7.63 -6.41
C SER A 196 -12.80 8.80 -5.43
N SER A 197 -13.70 8.76 -4.44
CA SER A 197 -13.80 9.76 -3.36
C SER A 197 -12.53 9.85 -2.50
N MET A 198 -11.71 8.79 -2.48
CA MET A 198 -10.43 8.73 -1.77
C MET A 198 -9.25 9.19 -2.61
N SER A 199 -9.47 9.93 -3.70
CA SER A 199 -8.42 10.39 -4.62
C SER A 199 -7.26 11.17 -3.97
N ARG A 200 -7.49 11.79 -2.80
CA ARG A 200 -6.45 12.44 -1.97
C ARG A 200 -5.37 11.48 -1.46
N LYS A 201 -5.66 10.18 -1.41
CA LYS A 201 -4.75 9.10 -1.00
C LYS A 201 -3.99 8.49 -2.18
N MET A 202 -4.20 8.99 -3.40
CA MET A 202 -3.63 8.45 -4.63
C MET A 202 -2.59 9.39 -5.24
N LEU A 203 -1.70 8.83 -6.08
CA LEU A 203 -0.79 9.62 -6.92
C LEU A 203 -1.35 9.81 -8.32
N LYS A 204 -1.33 11.07 -8.77
CA LYS A 204 -1.65 11.44 -10.16
C LYS A 204 -0.37 11.71 -10.93
N GLN A 205 0.40 10.65 -11.19
CA GLN A 205 1.65 10.76 -11.94
C GLN A 205 1.49 10.24 -13.36
N LYS A 206 2.02 10.99 -14.34
CA LYS A 206 2.07 10.58 -15.74
C LYS A 206 3.50 10.22 -16.12
N LEU A 207 3.66 9.11 -16.82
CA LEU A 207 4.92 8.74 -17.46
C LEU A 207 5.11 9.65 -18.68
N ARG A 208 6.26 10.33 -18.75
CA ARG A 208 6.62 11.25 -19.83
C ARG A 208 8.12 11.27 -20.02
N ILE A 209 8.59 11.19 -21.26
CA ILE A 209 10.01 11.35 -21.58
C ILE A 209 10.27 12.84 -21.81
N SER A 210 11.41 13.33 -21.35
CA SER A 210 11.88 14.69 -21.64
C SER A 210 13.32 14.62 -22.10
N PRO A 211 13.68 15.24 -23.25
CA PRO A 211 15.04 15.21 -23.76
C PRO A 211 16.04 15.68 -22.71
N THR A 212 17.02 14.84 -22.43
CA THR A 212 18.07 15.12 -21.46
C THR A 212 19.43 14.91 -22.14
N PRO A 213 20.34 15.90 -22.14
CA PRO A 213 21.62 15.78 -22.83
C PRO A 213 22.52 14.75 -22.15
N SER A 214 23.38 14.09 -22.92
CA SER A 214 24.35 13.11 -22.41
C SER A 214 25.12 13.67 -21.21
N LYS A 215 25.26 12.87 -20.15
CA LYS A 215 25.89 13.31 -18.91
C LYS A 215 26.76 12.22 -18.30
N ARG A 216 27.90 12.63 -17.74
CA ARG A 216 28.74 11.76 -16.92
C ARG A 216 28.03 11.43 -15.61
N THR A 217 27.91 10.14 -15.29
CA THR A 217 27.29 9.64 -14.06
C THR A 217 28.06 8.43 -13.53
N THR A 218 27.76 8.02 -12.31
CA THR A 218 28.29 6.78 -11.72
C THR A 218 27.16 5.77 -11.58
N LEU A 219 27.33 4.59 -12.17
CA LEU A 219 26.42 3.47 -11.99
C LEU A 219 27.12 2.33 -11.25
N SER A 220 26.38 1.67 -10.36
CA SER A 220 26.84 0.50 -9.63
C SER A 220 26.29 -0.75 -10.31
N ILE A 221 27.19 -1.56 -10.85
CA ILE A 221 26.87 -2.78 -11.61
C ILE A 221 27.26 -3.99 -10.77
N PRO A 222 26.48 -5.09 -10.74
CA PRO A 222 26.83 -6.31 -10.02
C PRO A 222 28.26 -6.78 -10.34
N ALA A 223 29.01 -7.13 -9.29
CA ALA A 223 30.45 -7.42 -9.40
C ALA A 223 30.78 -8.67 -10.21
N ASN A 224 29.80 -9.55 -10.44
CA ASN A 224 29.89 -10.74 -11.29
C ASN A 224 29.84 -10.41 -12.79
N ILE A 225 29.51 -9.17 -13.16
CA ILE A 225 29.50 -8.72 -14.56
C ILE A 225 30.87 -8.14 -14.90
N ILE A 226 31.54 -8.75 -15.87
CA ILE A 226 32.87 -8.34 -16.32
C ILE A 226 32.71 -7.40 -17.53
N LEU A 227 33.16 -6.15 -17.38
CA LEU A 227 33.10 -5.13 -18.41
C LEU A 227 34.50 -4.71 -18.83
N THR A 228 34.82 -4.81 -20.12
CA THR A 228 36.09 -4.38 -20.71
C THR A 228 35.99 -2.97 -21.32
N LYS A 229 34.79 -2.58 -21.77
CA LYS A 229 34.45 -1.25 -22.29
C LYS A 229 33.22 -0.70 -21.56
N PRO A 230 33.35 -0.29 -20.27
CA PRO A 230 32.19 -0.02 -19.41
C PRO A 230 31.20 0.99 -19.99
N THR A 231 31.68 2.13 -20.53
CA THR A 231 30.79 3.15 -21.11
C THR A 231 29.95 2.60 -22.25
N ASN A 232 30.55 1.89 -23.19
CA ASN A 232 29.84 1.35 -24.35
C ASN A 232 28.88 0.23 -23.95
N GLN A 233 29.37 -0.76 -23.19
CA GLN A 233 28.58 -1.93 -22.80
C GLN A 233 27.41 -1.57 -21.86
N ILE A 234 27.61 -0.62 -20.94
CA ILE A 234 26.51 -0.17 -20.07
C ILE A 234 25.47 0.59 -20.88
N ASN A 235 25.85 1.48 -21.80
CA ASN A 235 24.86 2.15 -22.66
C ASN A 235 24.07 1.15 -23.52
N GLN A 236 24.73 0.12 -24.07
CA GLN A 236 24.04 -0.93 -24.82
C GLN A 236 23.01 -1.66 -23.94
N LYS A 237 23.36 -2.00 -22.70
CA LYS A 237 22.41 -2.64 -21.78
C LYS A 237 21.25 -1.72 -21.38
N LEU A 238 21.50 -0.43 -21.22
CA LEU A 238 20.48 0.57 -20.92
C LEU A 238 19.48 0.78 -22.06
N GLU A 239 19.72 0.27 -23.28
CA GLU A 239 18.70 0.28 -24.34
C GLU A 239 17.43 -0.48 -23.91
N ASN A 240 17.55 -1.47 -23.01
CA ASN A 240 16.42 -2.21 -22.42
C ASN A 240 15.49 -1.34 -21.54
N LEU A 241 15.83 -0.07 -21.27
CA LEU A 241 14.93 0.84 -20.55
C LEU A 241 13.62 1.09 -21.33
N THR A 242 13.62 0.89 -22.66
CA THR A 242 12.41 0.95 -23.49
C THR A 242 11.41 -0.14 -23.10
N GLU A 243 11.86 -1.38 -22.92
CA GLU A 243 11.00 -2.50 -22.47
C GLU A 243 10.45 -2.25 -21.06
N ILE A 244 11.24 -1.62 -20.18
CA ILE A 244 10.76 -1.21 -18.86
C ILE A 244 9.66 -0.15 -19.01
N PHE A 245 9.85 0.84 -19.87
CA PHE A 245 8.86 1.88 -20.14
C PHE A 245 7.54 1.28 -20.65
N GLU A 246 7.60 0.40 -21.65
CA GLU A 246 6.43 -0.29 -22.21
C GLU A 246 5.70 -1.11 -21.14
N SER A 247 6.44 -1.80 -20.26
CA SER A 247 5.83 -2.57 -19.17
C SER A 247 5.05 -1.69 -18.18
N ILE A 248 5.43 -0.42 -17.99
CA ILE A 248 4.68 0.52 -17.15
C ILE A 248 3.39 0.93 -17.85
N GLU A 249 3.43 1.20 -19.15
CA GLU A 249 2.23 1.55 -19.92
C GLU A 249 1.22 0.39 -19.94
N GLN A 250 1.71 -0.84 -19.97
CA GLN A 250 0.93 -2.08 -19.87
C GLN A 250 0.48 -2.41 -18.44
N LYS A 251 0.90 -1.65 -17.42
CA LYS A 251 0.66 -1.91 -15.98
C LYS A 251 1.30 -3.21 -15.44
N GLU A 252 2.26 -3.77 -16.15
CA GLU A 252 2.95 -5.02 -15.80
C GLU A 252 4.25 -4.82 -15.03
N PHE A 253 4.78 -3.59 -14.98
CA PHE A 253 6.09 -3.29 -14.39
C PHE A 253 6.31 -3.90 -13.01
N TYR A 254 5.38 -3.68 -12.07
CA TYR A 254 5.55 -4.17 -10.70
C TYR A 254 5.32 -5.67 -10.56
N HIS A 255 4.61 -6.31 -11.48
CA HIS A 255 4.49 -7.75 -11.56
C HIS A 255 5.81 -8.38 -12.05
N ARG A 256 6.40 -7.81 -13.10
CA ARG A 256 7.66 -8.31 -13.69
C ARG A 256 8.88 -8.05 -12.80
N TYR A 257 8.95 -6.89 -12.17
CA TYR A 257 10.16 -6.41 -11.48
C TYR A 257 10.01 -6.33 -9.96
N GLN A 258 9.07 -7.07 -9.36
CA GLN A 258 8.85 -7.08 -7.89
C GLN A 258 10.10 -7.41 -7.09
N PHE A 259 11.01 -8.23 -7.65
CA PHE A 259 12.24 -8.65 -6.99
C PHE A 259 13.12 -7.46 -6.56
N ILE A 260 12.99 -6.29 -7.19
CA ILE A 260 13.80 -5.10 -6.88
C ILE A 260 13.56 -4.61 -5.44
N PHE A 261 12.41 -4.95 -4.85
CA PHE A 261 12.06 -4.60 -3.47
C PHE A 261 12.61 -5.60 -2.43
N ARG A 262 13.18 -6.72 -2.88
CA ARG A 262 13.86 -7.67 -1.98
C ARG A 262 15.23 -7.11 -1.61
N LYS A 263 15.49 -6.90 -0.32
CA LYS A 263 16.82 -6.53 0.16
C LYS A 263 17.82 -7.64 -0.20
N LYS A 264 18.70 -7.39 -1.15
CA LYS A 264 19.88 -8.21 -1.41
C LYS A 264 21.13 -7.34 -1.42
N ASN A 265 22.06 -7.65 -0.52
CA ASN A 265 23.41 -7.11 -0.60
C ASN A 265 24.16 -7.86 -1.71
N VAL A 266 23.93 -7.46 -2.95
CA VAL A 266 24.73 -7.93 -4.08
C VAL A 266 25.99 -7.06 -4.15
N PRO A 267 27.21 -7.62 -4.06
CA PRO A 267 28.42 -6.85 -4.28
C PRO A 267 28.37 -6.16 -5.65
N SER A 268 28.72 -4.87 -5.68
CA SER A 268 28.68 -4.07 -6.91
C SER A 268 29.98 -3.30 -7.11
N LYS A 269 30.34 -3.09 -8.38
CA LYS A 269 31.45 -2.24 -8.83
C LYS A 269 30.89 -0.93 -9.37
N LYS A 270 31.53 0.19 -9.01
CA LYS A 270 31.14 1.52 -9.47
C LYS A 270 31.87 1.86 -10.77
N TYR A 271 31.13 2.29 -11.77
CA TYR A 271 31.66 2.73 -13.06
C TYR A 271 31.24 4.17 -13.33
N GLN A 272 32.22 5.04 -13.56
CA GLN A 272 31.96 6.40 -14.04
C GLN A 272 31.91 6.39 -15.57
N ILE A 273 30.74 6.67 -16.13
CA ILE A 273 30.48 6.59 -17.58
C ILE A 273 29.74 7.82 -18.08
N VAL A 274 29.82 8.09 -19.38
CA VAL A 274 28.91 9.03 -20.05
C VAL A 274 27.69 8.24 -20.54
N VAL A 275 26.51 8.55 -20.00
CA VAL A 275 25.25 7.98 -20.50
C VAL A 275 24.74 8.83 -21.66
N ASN A 276 24.36 8.18 -22.75
CA ASN A 276 23.85 8.86 -23.95
C ASN A 276 22.49 9.56 -23.66
N ALA A 277 22.15 10.55 -24.48
CA ALA A 277 20.97 11.38 -24.29
C ALA A 277 19.66 10.57 -24.21
N THR A 278 19.51 9.56 -25.07
CA THR A 278 18.33 8.69 -25.11
C THR A 278 18.16 7.93 -23.79
N ASN A 279 19.18 7.16 -23.39
CA ASN A 279 19.17 6.37 -22.15
C ASN A 279 18.96 7.26 -20.92
N LEU A 280 19.59 8.44 -20.89
CA LEU A 280 19.42 9.36 -19.75
C LEU A 280 18.00 9.93 -19.68
N SER A 281 17.37 10.20 -20.82
CA SER A 281 15.98 10.65 -20.89
C SER A 281 15.02 9.59 -20.34
N TYR A 282 15.26 8.32 -20.67
CA TYR A 282 14.51 7.19 -20.10
C TYR A 282 14.77 7.02 -18.60
N LEU A 283 16.04 7.06 -18.16
CA LEU A 283 16.40 6.96 -16.74
C LEU A 283 15.70 8.02 -15.89
N GLU A 284 15.71 9.30 -16.32
CA GLU A 284 15.03 10.39 -15.60
C GLU A 284 13.51 10.17 -15.55
N ALA A 285 12.89 9.76 -16.68
CA ALA A 285 11.46 9.49 -16.76
C ALA A 285 11.04 8.35 -15.83
N LEU A 286 11.74 7.23 -15.89
CA LEU A 286 11.49 6.03 -15.11
C LEU A 286 11.74 6.30 -13.62
N LYS A 287 12.88 6.90 -13.26
CA LYS A 287 13.17 7.30 -11.86
C LYS A 287 12.08 8.20 -11.29
N ARG A 288 11.60 9.17 -12.10
CA ARG A 288 10.55 10.07 -11.66
C ARG A 288 9.26 9.32 -11.36
N PHE A 289 8.88 8.38 -12.24
CA PHE A 289 7.63 7.60 -12.16
C PHE A 289 7.68 6.49 -11.10
N THR A 290 8.69 5.62 -11.15
CA THR A 290 8.81 4.46 -10.26
C THR A 290 9.41 4.82 -8.91
N GLY A 291 10.17 5.91 -8.82
CA GLY A 291 10.91 6.27 -7.60
C GLY A 291 12.22 5.49 -7.42
N LEU A 292 12.52 4.57 -8.34
CA LEU A 292 13.77 3.80 -8.37
C LEU A 292 14.98 4.68 -8.70
N THR A 293 16.15 4.30 -8.21
CA THR A 293 17.41 4.95 -8.56
C THR A 293 17.90 4.51 -9.93
N TYR A 294 18.93 5.19 -10.46
CA TYR A 294 19.57 4.73 -11.70
C TYR A 294 20.25 3.39 -11.57
N ASN A 295 20.75 3.06 -10.37
CA ASN A 295 21.35 1.76 -10.11
C ASN A 295 20.30 0.67 -10.13
N ASP A 296 19.12 0.91 -9.57
CA ASP A 296 18.01 -0.06 -9.59
C ASP A 296 17.53 -0.31 -11.03
N LEU A 297 17.36 0.76 -11.81
CA LEU A 297 16.97 0.66 -13.22
C LEU A 297 18.03 -0.03 -14.07
N ALA A 298 19.31 0.31 -13.88
CA ALA A 298 20.41 -0.38 -14.53
C ALA A 298 20.44 -1.86 -14.14
N LEU A 299 20.26 -2.18 -12.86
CA LEU A 299 20.20 -3.56 -12.40
C LEU A 299 19.12 -4.36 -13.14
N ILE A 300 17.94 -3.78 -13.35
CA ILE A 300 16.87 -4.42 -14.14
C ILE A 300 17.37 -4.68 -15.57
N CYS A 301 17.99 -3.71 -16.23
CA CYS A 301 18.54 -3.87 -17.59
C CYS A 301 19.64 -4.94 -17.71
N PHE A 302 20.37 -5.19 -16.61
CA PHE A 302 21.46 -6.18 -16.54
C PHE A 302 21.01 -7.57 -16.11
N GLN A 303 19.79 -7.73 -15.57
CA GLN A 303 19.26 -9.05 -15.31
C GLN A 303 18.79 -9.69 -16.61
N GLU A 304 19.23 -10.91 -16.86
CA GLU A 304 18.70 -11.72 -17.96
C GLU A 304 17.20 -11.93 -17.77
N LYS A 305 16.45 -11.95 -18.87
CA LYS A 305 15.01 -12.23 -18.90
C LYS A 305 14.76 -13.54 -18.16
N ARG A 306 14.34 -13.45 -16.90
CA ARG A 306 13.75 -14.58 -16.22
C ARG A 306 12.34 -14.68 -16.77
N ASP A 307 12.19 -15.62 -17.69
CA ASP A 307 10.88 -16.09 -18.13
C ASP A 307 10.04 -16.37 -16.87
N PRO A 308 8.88 -15.72 -16.68
CA PRO A 308 8.00 -16.03 -15.56
C PRO A 308 7.45 -17.45 -15.76
N ARG A 309 8.12 -18.43 -15.14
CA ARG A 309 7.48 -19.71 -14.82
C ARG A 309 6.57 -19.54 -13.61
#